data_AF-X1V5J6-F1
#
_entry.id   AF-X1V5J6-F1
#
_cell.length_a   1.000
_cell.length_b   1.000
_cell.length_c   1.000
_cell.angle_alpha   90.00
_cell.angle_beta   90.00
_cell.angle_gamma   90.00
#
_symmetry.space_group_name_H-M   'P 1'
#
loop_
_entity.id
_entity.type
_entity.pdbx_description
1 polymer ?
#
loop_
_entity_poly.entity_id
_entity_poly.type
_entity_poly.pdbx_seq_one_letter_code
_entity_poly.pdbx_strand_id
1 'polypeptide(L)'
;MNLEMPPRVPRTEYSVTTHWALVSAVTGIEVGPDSDEAVRTRAARAFMKAWKYDFFWSTLIGSGEFGDKRTKMGHGVYEADGSDYDADIRPLFTDPEEALAFDPWEAYGQKDSAELVRRFEAHYQANCEANPDGV
;
A
#
# COMPACT_ATOMS: atom_id res chain seq x y z
N MET A 1 13.47 -5.54 -11.82
CA MET A 1 13.38 -5.17 -13.26
C MET A 1 14.80 -4.97 -13.78
N ASN A 2 15.29 -5.89 -14.59
CA ASN A 2 16.70 -5.90 -15.02
C ASN A 2 16.91 -5.24 -16.40
N LEU A 3 15.92 -4.48 -16.88
CA LEU A 3 15.89 -3.87 -18.21
C LEU A 3 15.98 -4.88 -19.39
N GLU A 4 15.61 -6.13 -19.13
CA GLU A 4 15.49 -7.18 -20.14
C GLU A 4 14.04 -7.24 -20.66
N MET A 5 13.86 -7.53 -21.96
CA MET A 5 12.53 -7.63 -22.57
C MET A 5 11.89 -8.99 -22.25
N PRO A 6 10.80 -9.04 -21.47
CA PRO A 6 10.07 -10.29 -21.20
C PRO A 6 9.25 -10.75 -22.41
N PRO A 7 8.79 -12.03 -22.42
CA PRO A 7 7.91 -12.57 -23.48
C PRO A 7 6.58 -11.82 -23.64
N ARG A 8 6.15 -11.08 -22.63
CA ARG A 8 4.96 -10.23 -22.63
C ARG A 8 5.21 -8.98 -21.79
N VAL A 9 4.60 -7.85 -22.15
CA VAL A 9 4.66 -6.63 -21.33
C VAL A 9 4.06 -6.93 -19.94
N PRO A 10 4.80 -6.72 -18.84
CA PRO A 10 4.29 -6.92 -17.49
C PRO A 10 3.16 -5.94 -17.17
N ARG A 11 2.13 -6.39 -16.47
CA ARG A 11 0.98 -5.59 -16.09
C ARG A 11 0.98 -5.28 -14.60
N THR A 12 0.64 -4.04 -14.28
CA THR A 12 0.19 -3.61 -12.96
C THR A 12 -0.81 -2.48 -13.16
N GLU A 13 -1.72 -2.28 -12.21
CA GLU A 13 -2.55 -1.09 -12.16
C GLU A 13 -2.53 -0.55 -10.74
N TYR A 14 -2.63 0.77 -10.62
CA TYR A 14 -2.62 1.44 -9.33
C TYR A 14 -4.04 1.52 -8.76
N SER A 15 -4.23 1.01 -7.54
CA SER A 15 -5.46 1.06 -6.75
C SER A 15 -6.73 0.44 -7.37
N VAL A 16 -6.70 -0.08 -8.60
CA VAL A 16 -7.87 -0.70 -9.28
C VAL A 16 -8.56 -1.78 -8.45
N THR A 17 -7.80 -2.48 -7.60
CA THR A 17 -8.30 -3.49 -6.68
C THR A 17 -9.26 -2.98 -5.61
N THR A 18 -9.42 -1.65 -5.44
CA THR A 18 -10.44 -1.03 -4.57
C THR A 18 -11.62 -0.42 -5.33
N HIS A 19 -11.61 -0.46 -6.67
CA HIS A 19 -12.75 0.01 -7.48
C HIS A 19 -13.81 -1.10 -7.60
N TRP A 20 -14.63 -1.24 -6.57
CA TRP A 20 -15.50 -2.41 -6.35
C TRP A 20 -16.48 -2.73 -7.49
N ALA A 21 -16.99 -1.72 -8.19
CA ALA A 21 -17.86 -1.95 -9.34
C ALA A 21 -17.13 -2.67 -10.49
N LEU A 22 -15.88 -2.29 -10.78
CA LEU A 22 -15.06 -2.94 -11.79
C LEU A 22 -14.62 -4.33 -11.32
N VAL A 23 -14.20 -4.45 -10.06
CA VAL A 23 -13.84 -5.74 -9.46
C VAL A 23 -15.02 -6.71 -9.53
N SER A 24 -16.22 -6.28 -9.16
CA SER A 24 -17.43 -7.09 -9.25
C SER A 24 -17.73 -7.50 -10.69
N ALA A 25 -17.67 -6.57 -11.64
CA ALA A 25 -17.95 -6.83 -13.05
C ALA A 25 -16.97 -7.84 -13.68
N VAL A 26 -15.69 -7.79 -13.32
CA VAL A 26 -14.65 -8.68 -13.87
C VAL A 26 -14.67 -10.06 -13.22
N THR A 27 -14.90 -10.12 -11.90
CA THR A 27 -14.77 -11.37 -11.13
C THR A 27 -16.09 -12.11 -10.95
N GLY A 28 -17.23 -11.42 -11.10
CA GLY A 28 -18.55 -11.93 -10.72
C GLY A 28 -18.77 -12.05 -9.21
N ILE A 29 -17.81 -11.62 -8.38
CA ILE A 29 -17.93 -11.62 -6.92
C ILE A 29 -18.63 -10.33 -6.51
N GLU A 30 -19.76 -10.44 -5.81
CA GLU A 30 -20.43 -9.29 -5.21
C GLU A 30 -19.53 -8.69 -4.11
N VAL A 31 -19.03 -7.47 -4.35
CA VAL A 31 -18.17 -6.75 -3.42
C VAL A 31 -18.45 -5.24 -3.48
N GLY A 32 -18.39 -4.58 -2.33
CA GLY A 32 -18.56 -3.14 -2.18
C GLY A 32 -17.83 -2.59 -0.95
N PRO A 33 -17.95 -1.27 -0.69
CA PRO A 33 -17.29 -0.61 0.44
C PRO A 33 -17.67 -1.20 1.80
N ASP A 34 -18.89 -1.71 1.94
CA ASP A 34 -19.42 -2.28 3.18
C ASP A 34 -19.19 -3.80 3.32
N SER A 35 -18.61 -4.46 2.32
CA SER A 35 -18.34 -5.90 2.38
C SER A 35 -17.30 -6.23 3.45
N ASP A 36 -17.34 -7.44 4.00
CA ASP A 36 -16.29 -7.89 4.92
C ASP A 36 -14.89 -7.82 4.28
N GLU A 37 -13.87 -7.55 5.09
CA GLU A 37 -12.47 -7.47 4.63
C GLU A 37 -12.02 -8.75 3.90
N ALA A 38 -12.47 -9.92 4.37
CA ALA A 38 -12.19 -11.20 3.73
C ALA A 38 -12.80 -11.29 2.31
N VAL A 39 -13.98 -10.70 2.09
CA VAL A 39 -14.64 -10.64 0.78
C VAL A 39 -13.88 -9.68 -0.14
N ARG A 40 -13.54 -8.48 0.35
CA ARG A 40 -12.75 -7.48 -0.39
C ARG A 40 -11.41 -8.05 -0.82
N THR A 41 -10.68 -8.69 0.10
CA THR A 41 -9.38 -9.32 -0.17
C THR A 41 -9.50 -10.43 -1.21
N ARG A 42 -10.51 -11.29 -1.11
CA ARG A 42 -10.75 -12.37 -2.07
C ARG A 42 -11.06 -11.81 -3.46
N ALA A 43 -11.92 -10.79 -3.55
CA ALA A 43 -12.31 -10.19 -4.82
C ALA A 43 -11.14 -9.46 -5.50
N ALA A 44 -10.35 -8.69 -4.74
CA ALA A 44 -9.14 -8.04 -5.23
C ALA A 44 -8.13 -9.04 -5.79
N ARG A 45 -7.89 -10.16 -5.09
CA ARG A 45 -7.00 -11.24 -5.58
C ARG A 45 -7.54 -11.90 -6.85
N ALA A 46 -8.83 -12.19 -6.90
CA ALA A 46 -9.47 -12.75 -8.09
C ALA A 46 -9.35 -11.80 -9.29
N PHE A 47 -9.47 -10.49 -9.07
CA PHE A 47 -9.30 -9.48 -10.11
C PHE A 47 -7.87 -9.47 -10.67
N MET A 48 -6.86 -9.39 -9.80
CA MET A 48 -5.45 -9.39 -10.22
C MET A 48 -5.10 -10.64 -11.04
N LYS A 49 -5.63 -11.81 -10.63
CA LYS A 49 -5.50 -13.06 -11.38
C LYS A 49 -6.19 -13.00 -12.74
N ALA A 50 -7.44 -12.53 -12.80
CA ALA A 50 -8.20 -12.40 -14.05
C ALA A 50 -7.51 -11.44 -15.04
N TRP A 51 -6.85 -10.40 -14.52
CA TRP A 51 -6.17 -9.38 -15.31
C TRP A 51 -4.68 -9.65 -15.55
N LYS A 52 -4.15 -10.78 -15.05
CA LYS A 52 -2.78 -11.25 -15.23
C LYS A 52 -1.71 -10.25 -14.77
N TYR A 53 -1.87 -9.74 -13.55
CA TYR A 53 -0.85 -8.89 -12.92
C TYR A 53 0.49 -9.62 -12.81
N ASP A 54 1.57 -8.87 -13.05
CA ASP A 54 2.95 -9.33 -12.90
C ASP A 54 3.62 -8.65 -11.72
N PHE A 55 3.24 -7.40 -11.44
CA PHE A 55 3.84 -6.62 -10.38
C PHE A 55 2.79 -6.24 -9.33
N PHE A 56 3.08 -6.60 -8.09
CA PHE A 56 2.24 -6.42 -6.91
C PHE A 56 2.90 -5.40 -5.99
N TRP A 57 2.41 -4.16 -6.03
CA TRP A 57 2.91 -3.11 -5.16
C TRP A 57 2.53 -3.39 -3.72
N SER A 58 3.52 -3.39 -2.82
CA SER A 58 3.31 -3.69 -1.40
C SER A 58 4.34 -2.94 -0.55
N THR A 59 3.88 -2.26 0.50
CA THR A 59 4.71 -1.45 1.39
C THR A 59 4.61 -1.97 2.81
N LEU A 60 5.73 -2.40 3.38
CA LEU A 60 5.81 -2.82 4.79
C LEU A 60 5.86 -1.63 5.75
N ILE A 61 6.59 -0.58 5.35
CA ILE A 61 6.85 0.58 6.20
C ILE A 61 5.85 1.67 5.86
N GLY A 62 5.09 2.08 6.87
CA GLY A 62 4.11 3.15 6.79
C GLY A 62 4.27 4.16 7.93
N SER A 63 3.25 5.01 8.12
CA SER A 63 3.29 6.09 9.09
C SER A 63 3.50 5.64 10.54
N GLY A 64 3.18 4.38 10.87
CA GLY A 64 3.38 3.81 12.21
C GLY A 64 4.83 3.78 12.67
N GLU A 65 5.81 3.79 11.77
CA GLU A 65 7.24 3.83 12.12
C GLU A 65 7.69 5.17 12.73
N PHE A 66 6.92 6.23 12.47
CA PHE A 66 7.26 7.62 12.87
C PHE A 66 6.42 8.12 14.07
N GLY A 67 5.40 7.36 14.48
CA GLY A 67 4.49 7.74 15.56
C GLY A 67 3.85 9.11 15.33
N ASP A 68 3.93 9.97 16.35
CA ASP A 68 3.40 11.34 16.31
C ASP A 68 4.37 12.37 15.74
N LYS A 69 5.64 12.00 15.56
CA LYS A 69 6.67 12.89 14.98
C LYS A 69 6.58 12.86 13.45
N ARG A 70 5.41 13.16 12.90
CA ARG A 70 5.19 13.21 11.45
C ARG A 70 4.16 14.26 11.10
N THR A 71 4.29 14.81 9.91
CA THR A 71 3.22 15.63 9.35
C THR A 71 2.07 14.73 8.92
N LYS A 72 0.85 15.08 9.32
CA LYS A 72 -0.38 14.56 8.73
C LYS A 72 -0.91 15.58 7.73
N MET A 73 -1.00 15.21 6.46
CA MET A 73 -1.44 16.11 5.38
C MET A 73 -2.95 16.02 5.07
N GLY A 74 -3.71 15.30 5.90
CA GLY A 74 -5.06 14.87 5.55
C GLY A 74 -5.08 13.91 4.35
N HIS A 75 -6.25 13.73 3.75
CA HIS A 75 -6.46 12.94 2.54
C HIS A 75 -7.64 13.52 1.76
N GLY A 76 -7.48 13.69 0.45
CA GLY A 76 -8.58 14.12 -0.44
C GLY A 76 -9.58 12.98 -0.66
N VAL A 77 -10.71 13.27 -1.33
CA VAL A 77 -11.63 12.22 -1.77
C VAL A 77 -11.02 11.48 -2.97
N TYR A 78 -10.72 10.20 -2.80
CA TYR A 78 -10.30 9.29 -3.87
C TYR A 78 -11.26 8.10 -4.03
N GLU A 79 -11.74 7.54 -2.92
CA GLU A 79 -12.71 6.44 -2.96
C GLU A 79 -14.06 6.93 -3.47
N ALA A 80 -14.80 6.05 -4.15
CA ALA A 80 -16.05 6.43 -4.84
C ALA A 80 -17.15 6.95 -3.89
N ASP A 81 -17.10 6.52 -2.63
CA ASP A 81 -18.01 6.95 -1.55
C ASP A 81 -17.44 8.09 -0.69
N GLY A 82 -16.20 8.51 -0.96
CA GLY A 82 -15.46 9.52 -0.18
C GLY A 82 -15.11 9.10 1.25
N SER A 83 -15.15 7.80 1.56
CA SER A 83 -14.83 7.25 2.88
C SER A 83 -13.38 7.49 3.32
N ASP A 84 -12.50 7.77 2.37
CA ASP A 84 -11.09 8.04 2.57
C ASP A 84 -10.76 9.51 2.84
N TYR A 85 -11.76 10.40 2.80
CA TYR A 85 -11.55 11.82 3.09
C TYR A 85 -11.11 12.03 4.54
N ASP A 86 -10.03 12.78 4.72
CA ASP A 86 -9.50 13.13 6.03
C ASP A 86 -9.08 14.61 6.06
N ALA A 87 -9.81 15.41 6.81
CA ALA A 87 -9.53 16.84 6.97
C ALA A 87 -8.49 17.15 8.06
N ASP A 88 -8.04 16.14 8.84
CA ASP A 88 -7.08 16.33 9.93
C ASP A 88 -5.67 16.57 9.36
N ILE A 89 -5.33 17.84 9.20
CA ILE A 89 -4.01 18.32 8.80
C ILE A 89 -3.26 18.79 10.05
N ARG A 90 -2.11 18.17 10.32
CA ARG A 90 -1.23 18.48 11.44
C ARG A 90 0.22 18.56 10.95
N PRO A 91 0.75 19.76 10.66
CA PRO A 91 2.16 19.90 10.35
C PRO A 91 3.02 19.50 11.57
N LEU A 92 4.10 18.76 11.33
CA LEU A 92 5.09 18.48 12.38
C LEU A 92 5.83 19.76 12.80
N PHE A 93 6.14 20.61 11.83
CA PHE A 93 6.83 21.89 12.01
C PHE A 93 6.06 23.00 11.32
N THR A 94 5.95 24.14 11.97
CA THR A 94 5.35 25.35 11.39
C THR A 94 6.41 26.39 11.01
N ASP A 95 7.67 26.17 11.40
CA ASP A 95 8.83 26.98 11.05
C ASP A 95 9.83 26.13 10.21
N PRO A 96 10.27 26.62 9.03
CA PRO A 96 11.34 25.97 8.27
C PRO A 96 12.62 25.70 9.07
N GLU A 97 12.98 26.56 10.04
CA GLU A 97 14.19 26.35 10.84
C GLU A 97 14.08 25.13 11.77
N GLU A 98 12.88 24.82 12.28
CA GLU A 98 12.62 23.59 13.04
C GLU A 98 12.79 22.35 12.16
N ALA A 99 12.34 22.42 10.90
CA ALA A 99 12.49 21.33 9.94
C ALA A 99 13.97 21.11 9.55
N LEU A 100 14.75 22.19 9.44
CA LEU A 100 16.18 22.12 9.13
C LEU A 100 17.01 21.65 10.33
N ALA A 101 16.59 21.96 11.54
CA ALA A 101 17.24 21.52 12.77
C ALA A 101 16.85 20.11 13.23
N PHE A 102 15.82 19.51 12.61
CA PHE A 102 15.35 18.19 12.98
C PHE A 102 16.39 17.11 12.68
N ASP A 103 16.80 16.36 13.71
CA ASP A 103 17.63 15.18 13.59
C ASP A 103 16.75 13.90 13.64
N PRO A 104 16.55 13.19 12.51
CA PRO A 104 15.79 11.95 12.48
C PRO A 104 16.40 10.84 13.34
N TRP A 105 17.72 10.82 13.48
CA TRP A 105 18.41 9.79 14.27
C TRP A 105 18.20 10.00 15.76
N GLU A 106 18.27 11.25 16.24
CA GLU A 106 17.89 11.58 17.62
C GLU A 106 16.41 11.29 17.87
N ALA A 107 15.54 11.63 16.93
CA ALA A 107 14.09 11.52 17.09
C ALA A 107 13.56 10.08 17.03
N TYR A 108 14.09 9.25 16.14
CA TYR A 108 13.58 7.89 15.88
C TYR A 108 14.51 6.79 16.39
N GLY A 109 15.77 7.13 16.68
CA GLY A 109 16.77 6.19 17.16
C GLY A 109 17.24 5.18 16.12
N GLN A 110 18.20 4.37 16.54
CA GLN A 110 18.71 3.25 15.77
C GLN A 110 17.65 2.15 15.67
N LYS A 111 17.40 1.68 14.45
CA LYS A 111 16.59 0.47 14.21
C LYS A 111 17.46 -0.78 14.30
N ASP A 112 16.88 -1.86 14.83
CA ASP A 112 17.53 -3.17 14.84
C ASP A 112 17.53 -3.75 13.42
N SER A 113 18.73 -3.86 12.84
CA SER A 113 18.89 -4.38 11.48
C SER A 113 18.43 -5.83 11.33
N ALA A 114 18.61 -6.68 12.35
CA ALA A 114 18.21 -8.08 12.26
C ALA A 114 16.68 -8.21 12.33
N GLU A 115 16.05 -7.36 13.14
CA GLU A 115 14.60 -7.24 13.21
C GLU A 115 14.00 -6.78 11.89
N LEU A 116 14.57 -5.73 11.28
CA LEU A 116 14.12 -5.20 10.00
C LEU A 116 14.24 -6.26 8.89
N VAL A 117 15.39 -6.93 8.77
CA VAL A 117 15.58 -8.00 7.79
C VAL A 117 14.51 -9.07 7.95
N ARG A 118 14.26 -9.54 9.18
CA ARG A 118 13.23 -10.55 9.44
C ARG A 118 11.84 -10.08 9.01
N ARG A 119 11.48 -8.81 9.28
CA ARG A 119 10.17 -8.26 8.87
C ARG A 119 10.03 -8.16 7.36
N PHE A 120 11.07 -7.69 6.67
CA PHE A 120 11.05 -7.58 5.21
C PHE A 120 10.97 -8.95 4.53
N GLU A 121 11.73 -9.94 5.02
CA GLU A 121 11.67 -11.32 4.51
C GLU A 121 10.29 -11.95 4.74
N ALA A 122 9.73 -11.83 5.96
CA ALA A 122 8.40 -12.35 6.25
C ALA A 122 7.31 -11.68 5.41
N HIS A 123 7.38 -10.36 5.25
CA HIS A 123 6.47 -9.61 4.40
C HIS A 123 6.59 -10.02 2.93
N TYR A 124 7.81 -10.17 2.42
CA TYR A 124 8.05 -10.63 1.05
C TYR A 124 7.45 -12.01 0.82
N GLN A 125 7.71 -12.98 1.72
CA GLN A 125 7.15 -14.32 1.58
C GLN A 125 5.63 -14.34 1.62
N ALA A 126 5.01 -13.58 2.52
CA ALA A 126 3.56 -13.45 2.56
C ALA A 126 2.99 -12.88 1.24
N ASN A 127 3.69 -11.94 0.59
CA ASN A 127 3.28 -11.41 -0.71
C ASN A 127 3.44 -12.44 -1.84
N CYS A 128 4.51 -13.25 -1.83
CA CYS A 128 4.70 -14.35 -2.78
C CYS A 128 3.62 -15.43 -2.61
N GLU A 129 3.34 -15.85 -1.38
CA GLU A 129 2.29 -16.83 -1.07
C GLU A 129 0.90 -16.33 -1.47
N ALA A 130 0.64 -15.03 -1.30
CA ALA A 130 -0.63 -14.42 -1.68
C ALA A 130 -0.83 -14.28 -3.19
N ASN A 131 0.26 -14.24 -3.97
CA ASN A 131 0.24 -13.98 -5.42
C ASN A 131 1.14 -14.97 -6.18
N PRO A 132 0.88 -16.29 -6.12
CA PRO A 132 1.75 -17.32 -6.70
C PRO A 132 1.82 -17.28 -8.23
N ASP A 133 0.89 -16.58 -8.88
CA ASP A 133 0.82 -16.44 -10.33
C ASP A 133 1.58 -15.19 -10.85
N GLY A 134 2.16 -14.38 -9.96
CA GLY A 134 2.99 -13.23 -10.30
C GLY A 134 4.35 -13.63 -10.88
N VAL A 135 4.86 -12.84 -11.83
CA VAL A 135 6.12 -13.12 -12.56
C VAL A 135 7.26 -12.28 -12.02
#